data_AF-A0A5C5XGZ1-F1
#
_entry.id   AF-A0A5C5XGZ1-F1
#
_cell.length_a   1.000
_cell.length_b   1.000
_cell.length_c   1.000
_cell.angle_alpha   90.00
_cell.angle_beta   90.00
_cell.angle_gamma   90.00
#
_symmetry.space_group_name_H-M   'P 1'
#
loop_
_entity.id
_entity.type
_entity.pdbx_description
1 polymer ?
#
loop_
_entity_poly.entity_id
_entity_poly.type
_entity_poly.pdbx_seq_one_letter_code
_entity_poly.pdbx_strand_id
1 'polypeptide(L)'
;MIIRYAFDYDGGGAGKGGTSRLFVNGKQVASGRIPATVPLGFSGDETLDVGEDTGTPTGDYQLPFRFAGDLKKVTVTIANE
;
A
#
# COMPACT_ATOMS: atom_id res chain seq x y z
N MET A 1 6.78 -15.95 -5.88
CA MET A 1 6.19 -15.48 -4.60
C MET A 1 5.12 -14.46 -4.92
N ILE A 2 3.99 -14.48 -4.23
CA ILE A 2 2.90 -13.51 -4.40
C ILE A 2 2.68 -12.80 -3.07
N ILE A 3 2.72 -11.47 -3.08
CA ILE A 3 2.33 -10.63 -1.95
C ILE A 3 0.99 -10.00 -2.29
N ARG A 4 0.05 -10.05 -1.34
CA ARG A 4 -1.23 -9.34 -1.44
C ARG A 4 -1.48 -8.55 -0.17
N TYR A 5 -1.77 -7.26 -0.34
CA TYR A 5 -2.26 -6.40 0.72
C TYR A 5 -3.76 -6.17 0.49
N ALA A 6 -4.55 -6.26 1.57
CA ALA A 6 -5.97 -5.96 1.54
C ALA A 6 -6.28 -4.94 2.65
N PHE A 7 -7.06 -3.93 2.29
CA PHE A 7 -7.52 -2.91 3.21
C PHE A 7 -9.04 -2.87 3.22
N ASP A 8 -9.64 -3.38 4.30
CA ASP A 8 -11.08 -3.36 4.52
C ASP A 8 -11.45 -2.00 5.11
N TYR A 9 -11.79 -1.05 4.23
CA TYR A 9 -12.19 0.30 4.62
C TYR A 9 -13.50 0.27 5.44
N ASP A 10 -13.57 1.06 6.50
CA ASP A 10 -14.77 1.11 7.35
C ASP A 10 -16.00 1.71 6.64
N GLY A 11 -15.79 2.47 5.56
CA GLY A 11 -16.85 3.24 4.91
C GLY A 11 -17.31 4.44 5.75
N GLY A 12 -18.41 5.08 5.35
CA GLY A 12 -19.03 6.15 6.16
C GLY A 12 -18.39 7.53 6.06
N GLY A 13 -17.78 7.86 4.91
CA GLY A 13 -17.22 9.19 4.62
C GLY A 13 -15.71 9.16 4.37
N ALA A 14 -15.10 10.33 4.19
CA ALA A 14 -13.67 10.46 3.93
C ALA A 14 -12.83 10.30 5.21
N GLY A 15 -11.60 9.78 5.07
CA GLY A 15 -10.60 9.70 6.15
C GLY A 15 -10.86 8.63 7.21
N LYS A 16 -11.79 7.69 6.97
CA LYS A 16 -12.11 6.64 7.94
C LYS A 16 -11.01 5.59 8.00
N GLY A 17 -11.02 4.82 9.07
CA GLY A 17 -10.06 3.75 9.25
C GLY A 17 -10.36 2.53 8.39
N GLY A 18 -9.66 1.46 8.71
CA GLY A 18 -9.92 0.15 8.13
C GLY A 18 -9.02 -0.92 8.71
N THR A 19 -9.33 -2.17 8.38
CA THR A 19 -8.53 -3.32 8.77
C THR A 19 -7.58 -3.70 7.66
N SER A 20 -6.28 -3.71 7.97
CA SER A 20 -5.21 -4.06 7.05
C SER A 20 -4.82 -5.53 7.21
N ARG A 21 -4.64 -6.24 6.10
CA ARG A 21 -4.24 -7.65 6.08
C ARG A 21 -3.17 -7.88 5.02
N LEU A 22 -2.07 -8.52 5.42
CA LEU A 22 -0.96 -8.88 4.53
C LEU A 22 -0.93 -10.40 4.33
N PHE A 23 -0.81 -10.80 3.07
CA PHE A 23 -0.75 -12.20 2.67
C PHE A 23 0.55 -12.47 1.88
N VAL A 24 1.21 -13.59 2.19
CA VAL A 24 2.35 -14.11 1.43
C VAL A 24 1.98 -15.50 0.94
N ASN A 25 2.03 -15.69 -0.38
CA ASN A 25 1.63 -16.93 -1.06
C ASN A 25 0.23 -17.41 -0.62
N GLY A 26 -0.71 -16.48 -0.47
CA GLY A 26 -2.10 -16.76 -0.08
C GLY A 26 -2.34 -16.93 1.43
N LYS A 27 -1.29 -17.11 2.24
CA LYS A 27 -1.41 -17.21 3.71
C LYS A 27 -1.37 -15.81 4.34
N GLN A 28 -2.33 -15.50 5.22
CA GLN A 28 -2.26 -14.27 6.01
C GLN A 28 -1.08 -14.35 6.99
N VAL A 29 -0.20 -13.36 6.93
CA VAL A 29 1.02 -13.29 7.77
C VAL A 29 1.00 -12.13 8.74
N ALA A 30 0.19 -11.09 8.48
CA ALA A 30 0.01 -9.97 9.40
C ALA A 30 -1.40 -9.37 9.27
N SER A 31 -1.87 -8.74 10.34
CA SER A 31 -3.12 -7.99 10.40
C SER A 31 -2.97 -6.82 11.36
N GLY A 32 -3.62 -5.70 11.08
CA GLY A 32 -3.56 -4.52 11.94
C GLY A 32 -4.70 -3.54 11.68
N ARG A 33 -4.99 -2.71 12.67
CA ARG A 33 -5.97 -1.65 12.56
C ARG A 33 -5.29 -0.35 12.15
N ILE A 34 -5.80 0.30 11.10
CA ILE A 34 -5.46 1.69 10.79
C ILE A 34 -6.65 2.53 11.27
N PRO A 35 -6.47 3.45 12.24
CA PRO A 35 -7.59 4.17 12.84
C PRO A 35 -8.20 5.22 11.91
N ALA A 36 -7.43 5.79 10.99
CA ALA A 36 -7.86 6.81 10.04
C ALA A 36 -6.97 6.81 8.80
N THR A 37 -7.50 7.25 7.66
CA THR A 37 -6.75 7.50 6.42
C THR A 37 -6.65 9.00 6.16
N VAL A 38 -5.78 9.40 5.22
CA VAL A 38 -5.72 10.78 4.75
C VAL A 38 -6.94 11.06 3.87
N PRO A 39 -7.81 12.04 4.21
CA PRO A 39 -9.12 12.20 3.57
C PRO A 39 -9.12 12.87 2.19
N LEU A 40 -8.05 13.56 1.80
CA LEU A 40 -8.02 14.40 0.59
C LEU A 40 -6.90 14.01 -0.37
N GLY A 41 -5.65 13.98 0.11
CA GLY A 41 -4.51 13.63 -0.72
C GLY A 41 -3.19 13.83 0.00
N PHE A 42 -2.14 13.26 -0.58
CA PHE A 42 -0.76 13.57 -0.25
C PHE A 42 -0.27 14.75 -1.12
N SER A 43 1.02 15.06 -1.10
CA SER A 43 1.56 16.17 -1.89
C SER A 43 1.33 15.97 -3.39
N GLY A 44 1.23 17.05 -4.15
CA GLY A 44 0.91 17.01 -5.59
C GLY A 44 2.02 16.46 -6.49
N ASP A 45 3.20 16.24 -5.92
CA ASP A 45 4.39 15.68 -6.53
C ASP A 45 4.60 14.19 -6.21
N GLU A 46 3.68 13.56 -5.49
CA GLU A 46 3.73 12.12 -5.20
C GLU A 46 3.52 11.29 -6.48
N THR A 47 4.35 10.24 -6.64
CA THR A 47 4.31 9.35 -7.80
C THR A 47 3.71 7.98 -7.46
N LEU A 48 3.34 7.20 -8.47
CA LEU A 48 3.04 5.77 -8.32
C LEU A 48 4.21 4.97 -8.87
N ASP A 49 5.20 4.73 -8.03
CA ASP A 49 6.39 3.97 -8.43
C ASP A 49 6.18 2.47 -8.30
N VAL A 50 6.81 1.71 -9.19
CA VAL A 50 6.80 0.24 -9.16
C VAL A 50 8.24 -0.27 -9.23
N GLY A 51 8.70 -0.87 -8.13
CA GLY A 51 10.03 -1.48 -8.04
C GLY A 51 11.14 -0.52 -7.60
N GLU A 52 10.84 0.74 -7.33
CA GLU A 52 11.71 1.72 -6.68
C GLU A 52 10.85 2.76 -5.98
N ASP A 53 11.46 3.65 -5.22
CA ASP A 53 10.84 4.82 -4.59
C ASP A 53 11.66 6.05 -4.98
N THR A 54 11.04 7.00 -5.68
CA THR A 54 11.69 8.24 -6.14
C THR A 54 11.28 9.47 -5.34
N GLY A 55 10.38 9.31 -4.36
CA GLY A 55 9.78 10.37 -3.56
C GLY A 55 10.52 10.66 -2.24
N THR A 56 9.78 11.09 -1.22
CA THR A 56 10.33 11.33 0.13
C THR A 56 10.19 10.06 0.98
N PRO A 57 11.26 9.57 1.63
CA PRO A 57 11.19 8.30 2.32
C PRO A 57 10.35 8.41 3.59
N THR A 58 9.48 7.44 3.83
CA THR A 58 8.60 7.40 5.01
C THR A 58 9.14 6.52 6.15
N GLY A 59 10.34 5.95 5.98
CA GLY A 59 11.01 5.08 6.93
C GLY A 59 12.53 5.13 6.78
N ASP A 60 13.23 4.22 7.46
CA ASP A 60 14.69 4.15 7.45
C ASP A 60 15.20 3.31 6.27
N TYR A 61 15.25 3.93 5.08
CA TYR A 61 15.82 3.36 3.87
C TYR A 61 16.41 4.44 2.96
N GLN A 62 17.29 4.03 2.03
CA GLN A 62 17.97 4.93 1.10
C GLN A 62 17.33 4.88 -0.29
N LEU A 63 16.98 6.06 -0.82
CA LEU A 63 16.42 6.21 -2.16
C LEU A 63 17.46 5.93 -3.26
N PRO A 64 17.05 5.44 -4.45
CA PRO A 64 15.67 5.13 -4.81
C PRO A 64 15.22 3.71 -4.41
N PHE A 65 15.95 3.03 -3.53
CA PHE A 65 15.63 1.69 -3.02
C PHE A 65 15.17 0.68 -4.10
N ARG A 66 15.96 0.55 -5.18
CA ARG A 66 15.61 -0.33 -6.31
C ARG A 66 15.46 -1.78 -5.89
N PHE A 67 14.34 -2.38 -6.27
CA PHE A 67 14.10 -3.81 -6.15
C PHE A 67 15.03 -4.57 -7.10
N ALA A 68 15.84 -5.47 -6.56
CA ALA A 68 16.84 -6.21 -7.32
C ALA A 68 16.29 -7.48 -8.01
N GLY A 69 15.02 -7.81 -7.81
CA GLY A 69 14.39 -8.99 -8.38
C GLY A 69 13.49 -8.70 -9.57
N ASP A 70 12.82 -9.75 -10.06
CA ASP A 70 11.86 -9.65 -11.15
C ASP A 70 10.42 -9.39 -10.64
N LEU A 71 9.84 -8.26 -11.03
CA LEU A 71 8.40 -8.00 -10.89
C LEU A 71 7.68 -8.43 -12.16
N LYS A 72 6.85 -9.47 -12.09
CA LYS A 72 6.10 -9.97 -13.26
C LYS A 72 4.75 -9.28 -13.46
N LYS A 73 4.08 -8.86 -12.38
CA LYS A 73 2.78 -8.21 -12.43
C LYS A 73 2.51 -7.42 -11.15
N VAL A 74 1.99 -6.21 -11.31
CA VAL A 74 1.38 -5.43 -10.23
C VAL A 74 -0.09 -5.21 -10.59
N THR A 75 -0.98 -5.29 -9.62
CA THR A 75 -2.41 -5.08 -9.82
C THR A 75 -2.96 -4.33 -8.62
N VAL A 76 -3.61 -3.21 -8.90
CA VAL A 76 -4.37 -2.44 -7.92
C VAL A 76 -5.83 -2.65 -8.25
N THR A 77 -6.62 -3.03 -7.25
CA THR A 77 -8.06 -3.21 -7.39
C THR A 77 -8.73 -2.35 -6.34
N ILE A 78 -9.63 -1.49 -6.80
CA ILE A 78 -10.52 -0.73 -5.91
C ILE A 78 -11.77 -1.59 -5.76
N ALA A 79 -11.93 -2.19 -4.59
CA ALA A 79 -13.15 -2.94 -4.29
C ALA A 79 -14.26 -1.92 -4.03
N ASN A 80 -15.37 -2.03 -4.77
CA ASN A 80 -16.56 -1.15 -4.81
C ASN A 80 -16.71 -0.25 -6.04
N GLU A 81 -16.25 -0.72 -7.21
CA GLU A 81 -16.94 -0.46 -8.49
C GLU A 81 -17.58 -1.74 -9.02
#